data_AF-A0A0N4XEX7-F1
#
_entry.id   AF-A0A0N4XEX7-F1
#
_cell.length_a   1.000
_cell.length_b   1.000
_cell.length_c   1.000
_cell.angle_alpha   90.00
_cell.angle_beta   90.00
_cell.angle_gamma   90.00
#
_symmetry.space_group_name_H-M   'P 1'
#
loop_
_entity.id
_entity.type
_entity.pdbx_description
1 polymer ?
#
loop_
_entity_poly.entity_id
_entity_poly.type
_entity_poly.pdbx_seq_one_letter_code
_entity_poly.pdbx_strand_id
1 'polypeptide(L)'
;MQLQTPLADFVETNWIRNGRPNSTVRSTPISTLQPIYVAEPLEVNEGGSMPLQWKNIYILPEHSRFNVSNKQISFSIVEGPHHGTLNLDGQPCASFDYSQLLSRSVIYRHDGSETIQDQLEFQLDINGKRSDFPWLDSTTYMLRIRINPVNDPPELTEAKGGHVIKISAKGSRTLTTDYVHLSDPDDGPDKVRVQVVEGRGVHLRIGNATVTEFTQRQFINRM
;
A
#
# COMPACT_ATOMS: atom_id res chain seq x y z
N MET A 1 7.06 -25.44 -15.64
CA MET A 1 7.07 -24.04 -15.15
C MET A 1 7.93 -23.25 -16.12
N GLN A 2 7.32 -22.75 -17.18
CA GLN A 2 8.04 -22.02 -18.23
C GLN A 2 7.92 -20.53 -17.95
N LEU A 3 9.07 -19.91 -17.74
CA LEU A 3 9.27 -18.47 -17.73
C LEU A 3 9.01 -17.98 -19.16
N GLN A 4 8.07 -17.05 -19.32
CA GLN A 4 7.82 -16.40 -20.61
C GLN A 4 8.64 -15.11 -20.66
N THR A 5 9.63 -15.11 -21.55
CA THR A 5 10.55 -14.02 -21.89
C THR A 5 9.83 -12.84 -22.59
N PRO A 6 10.46 -11.65 -22.65
CA PRO A 6 9.78 -10.37 -22.86
C PRO A 6 9.50 -10.07 -24.35
N LEU A 7 8.48 -9.22 -24.57
CA LEU A 7 8.12 -8.61 -25.86
C LEU A 7 9.22 -7.64 -26.33
N ALA A 8 10.28 -8.18 -26.92
CA ALA A 8 11.18 -7.44 -27.79
C ALA A 8 11.30 -8.25 -29.08
N ASP A 9 10.57 -7.83 -30.12
CA ASP A 9 10.89 -7.99 -31.54
C ASP A 9 9.63 -7.69 -32.37
N PHE A 10 9.46 -6.43 -32.77
CA PHE A 10 8.83 -6.15 -34.05
C PHE A 10 9.87 -5.45 -34.92
N VAL A 11 10.66 -6.30 -35.58
CA VAL A 11 11.79 -5.95 -36.42
C VAL A 11 11.33 -5.09 -37.59
N GLU A 12 11.96 -3.93 -37.65
CA GLU A 12 12.12 -3.04 -38.78
C GLU A 12 12.90 -3.76 -39.89
N THR A 13 12.27 -4.11 -41.02
CA THR A 13 12.91 -4.11 -42.36
C THR A 13 11.90 -4.38 -43.47
N ASN A 14 11.81 -3.49 -44.45
CA ASN A 14 11.73 -3.90 -45.85
C ASN A 14 12.12 -2.76 -46.81
N TRP A 15 13.06 -3.09 -47.69
CA TRP A 15 13.72 -2.22 -48.67
C TRP A 15 12.81 -1.80 -49.83
N ILE A 16 13.15 -0.65 -50.41
CA ILE A 16 12.52 -0.01 -51.57
C ILE A 16 12.54 -0.93 -52.80
N ARG A 17 11.36 -1.22 -53.37
CA ARG A 17 11.17 -1.47 -54.82
C ARG A 17 9.96 -0.69 -55.31
N ASN A 18 10.14 -0.07 -56.47
CA ASN A 18 9.21 0.85 -57.13
C ASN A 18 7.78 0.30 -57.26
N GLY A 19 6.84 1.07 -56.74
CA GLY A 19 5.40 0.84 -56.79
C GLY A 19 4.78 1.42 -55.52
N ARG A 20 3.92 2.44 -55.64
CA ARG A 20 3.27 3.08 -54.50
C ARG A 20 2.70 1.99 -53.58
N PRO A 21 3.18 1.81 -52.34
CA PRO A 21 2.44 0.98 -51.41
C PRO A 21 1.20 1.79 -51.06
N ASN A 22 0.04 1.31 -51.51
CA ASN A 22 -1.20 1.70 -50.87
C ASN A 22 -1.18 1.04 -49.49
N SER A 23 -0.39 1.61 -48.57
CA SER A 23 -0.33 1.19 -47.18
C SER A 23 -1.61 1.67 -46.53
N THR A 24 -2.69 0.94 -46.76
CA THR A 24 -3.88 1.01 -45.92
C THR A 24 -3.44 0.51 -44.55
N VAL A 25 -2.87 1.39 -43.74
CA VAL A 25 -2.66 1.15 -42.32
C VAL A 25 -4.06 0.82 -41.80
N ARG A 26 -4.30 -0.45 -41.46
CA ARG A 26 -5.56 -0.82 -40.80
C ARG A 26 -5.58 -0.07 -39.48
N SER A 27 -6.30 1.04 -39.45
CA SER A 27 -6.61 1.76 -38.22
C SER A 27 -7.48 0.84 -37.39
N THR A 28 -6.99 0.40 -36.24
CA THR A 28 -7.81 -0.29 -35.24
C THR A 28 -8.93 0.68 -34.84
N PRO A 29 -10.22 0.31 -35.00
CA PRO A 29 -11.31 1.17 -34.57
C PRO A 29 -11.19 1.44 -33.07
N ILE A 30 -11.43 2.68 -32.67
CA ILE A 30 -11.41 3.12 -31.26
C ILE A 30 -12.26 2.15 -30.42
N SER A 31 -13.46 1.77 -30.88
CA SER A 31 -14.37 0.80 -30.24
C SER A 31 -13.82 -0.60 -29.94
N THR A 32 -12.65 -0.96 -30.46
CA THR A 32 -12.01 -2.29 -30.26
C THR A 32 -10.81 -2.25 -29.31
N LEU A 33 -10.41 -1.07 -28.83
CA LEU A 33 -9.30 -0.93 -27.90
C LEU A 33 -9.72 -1.31 -26.49
N GLN A 34 -8.93 -2.12 -25.81
CA GLN A 34 -9.00 -2.23 -24.35
C GLN A 34 -8.43 -0.93 -23.75
N PRO A 35 -9.24 -0.13 -23.05
CA PRO A 35 -8.88 1.26 -22.76
C PRO A 35 -7.90 1.39 -21.60
N ILE A 36 -7.93 0.45 -20.66
CA ILE A 36 -7.14 0.48 -19.44
C ILE A 36 -6.66 -0.93 -19.13
N TYR A 37 -5.38 -1.02 -18.81
CA TYR A 37 -4.81 -2.17 -18.11
C TYR A 37 -4.37 -1.69 -16.73
N VAL A 38 -5.14 -2.02 -15.70
CA VAL A 38 -4.68 -1.91 -14.31
C VAL A 38 -3.81 -3.13 -14.06
N ALA A 39 -2.51 -2.98 -14.32
CA ALA A 39 -1.61 -4.11 -14.52
C ALA A 39 -1.02 -4.59 -13.19
N GLU A 40 -0.30 -3.71 -12.47
CA GLU A 40 0.38 -4.08 -11.23
C GLU A 40 -0.20 -3.33 -10.02
N PRO A 41 -0.43 -4.03 -8.89
CA PRO A 41 -0.73 -3.34 -7.65
C PRO A 41 0.41 -2.39 -7.29
N LEU A 42 0.07 -1.28 -6.62
CA LEU A 42 1.09 -0.46 -5.98
C LEU A 42 1.66 -1.22 -4.79
N GLU A 43 2.98 -1.26 -4.64
CA GLU A 43 3.64 -1.89 -3.49
C GLU A 43 4.27 -0.80 -2.64
N VAL A 44 3.96 -0.80 -1.34
CA VAL A 44 4.39 0.22 -0.39
C VAL A 44 4.64 -0.43 0.97
N ASN A 45 5.56 0.11 1.75
CA ASN A 45 5.74 -0.35 3.12
C ASN A 45 4.72 0.34 4.03
N GLU A 46 4.39 -0.31 5.14
CA GLU A 46 3.65 0.30 6.22
C GLU A 46 4.27 1.63 6.69
N GLY A 47 3.42 2.60 7.06
CA GLY A 47 3.78 4.01 7.29
C GLY A 47 4.44 4.74 6.11
N GLY A 48 4.68 4.05 4.99
CA GLY A 48 5.48 4.50 3.88
C GLY A 48 4.73 5.31 2.84
N SER A 49 5.43 5.67 1.76
CA SER A 49 4.85 6.36 0.61
C SER A 49 5.45 5.82 -0.68
N MET A 50 4.63 5.74 -1.73
CA MET A 50 5.05 5.29 -3.06
C MET A 50 4.34 6.11 -4.14
N PRO A 51 5.07 6.66 -5.12
CA PRO A 51 4.44 7.30 -6.27
C PRO A 51 3.75 6.28 -7.16
N LEU A 52 2.58 6.64 -7.69
CA LEU A 52 1.94 5.92 -8.79
C LEU A 52 2.82 6.00 -10.04
N GLN A 53 2.78 4.95 -10.84
CA GLN A 53 3.58 4.81 -12.06
C GLN A 53 2.73 4.25 -13.22
N TRP A 54 3.26 4.37 -14.44
CA TRP A 54 2.62 3.85 -15.66
C TRP A 54 2.31 2.35 -15.61
N LYS A 55 3.03 1.59 -14.80
CA LYS A 55 2.80 0.15 -14.60
C LYS A 55 1.63 -0.16 -13.65
N ASN A 56 1.23 0.80 -12.82
CA ASN A 56 0.07 0.66 -11.95
C ASN A 56 -1.22 0.92 -12.73
N ILE A 57 -1.20 1.92 -13.61
CA ILE A 57 -2.33 2.28 -14.46
C ILE A 57 -1.78 2.55 -15.87
N TYR A 58 -2.01 1.60 -16.78
CA TYR A 58 -1.61 1.72 -18.18
C TYR A 58 -2.83 2.08 -19.03
N ILE A 59 -2.78 3.24 -19.71
CA ILE A 59 -3.87 3.77 -20.53
C ILE A 59 -3.52 3.69 -22.00
N LEU A 60 -4.48 3.20 -22.80
CA LEU A 60 -4.52 3.27 -24.26
C LEU A 60 -3.12 3.32 -24.89
N PRO A 61 -2.46 2.16 -25.10
CA PRO A 61 -1.25 2.14 -25.92
C PRO A 61 -1.50 2.94 -27.19
N GLU A 62 -0.64 3.94 -27.44
CA GLU A 62 -0.71 4.82 -28.61
C GLU A 62 -1.87 5.84 -28.64
N HIS A 63 -2.35 6.35 -27.48
CA HIS A 63 -3.35 7.43 -27.41
C HIS A 63 -2.99 8.68 -28.26
N SER A 64 -1.70 8.92 -28.51
CA SER A 64 -1.20 9.96 -29.42
C SER A 64 -1.72 9.81 -30.86
N ARG A 65 -2.00 8.58 -31.34
CA ARG A 65 -2.61 8.32 -32.65
C ARG A 65 -4.02 8.90 -32.78
N PHE A 66 -4.70 9.12 -31.66
CA PHE A 66 -6.02 9.74 -31.60
C PHE A 66 -5.96 11.24 -31.30
N ASN A 67 -4.77 11.86 -31.42
CA ASN A 67 -4.53 13.26 -31.13
C ASN A 67 -4.98 13.63 -29.69
N VAL A 68 -4.77 12.71 -28.75
CA VAL A 68 -4.99 12.89 -27.31
C VAL A 68 -3.62 13.12 -26.68
N SER A 69 -3.50 14.14 -25.83
CA SER A 69 -2.28 14.38 -25.05
C SER A 69 -2.41 13.84 -23.62
N ASN A 70 -1.29 13.61 -22.95
CA ASN A 70 -1.27 13.17 -21.55
C ASN A 70 -2.09 14.08 -20.61
N LYS A 71 -2.14 15.40 -20.88
CA LYS A 71 -2.93 16.36 -20.09
C LYS A 71 -4.44 16.30 -20.32
N GLN A 72 -4.88 15.69 -21.42
CA GLN A 72 -6.29 15.51 -21.70
C GLN A 72 -6.86 14.26 -21.04
N ILE A 73 -6.01 13.34 -20.59
CA ILE A 73 -6.39 12.11 -19.91
C ILE A 73 -6.43 12.40 -18.42
N SER A 74 -7.61 12.45 -17.84
CA SER A 74 -7.83 12.74 -16.42
C SER A 74 -8.38 11.53 -15.69
N PHE A 75 -7.94 11.37 -14.45
CA PHE A 75 -8.39 10.34 -13.51
C PHE A 75 -9.13 11.04 -12.39
N SER A 76 -10.38 10.64 -12.14
CA SER A 76 -11.19 11.14 -11.02
C SER A 76 -11.38 10.02 -10.01
N ILE A 77 -10.99 10.25 -8.76
CA ILE A 77 -11.17 9.29 -7.67
C ILE A 77 -12.66 9.23 -7.31
N VAL A 78 -13.22 8.03 -7.39
CA VAL A 78 -14.61 7.73 -7.00
C VAL A 78 -14.64 7.34 -5.52
N GLU A 79 -13.75 6.44 -5.13
CA GLU A 79 -13.55 6.01 -3.75
C GLU A 79 -12.06 6.05 -3.43
N GLY A 80 -11.70 6.81 -2.40
CA GLY A 80 -10.31 6.92 -1.95
C GLY A 80 -9.84 5.67 -1.18
N PRO A 81 -8.53 5.58 -0.92
CA PRO A 81 -7.98 4.56 -0.03
C PRO A 81 -8.58 4.60 1.38
N HIS A 82 -8.70 3.42 2.00
CA HIS A 82 -9.18 3.27 3.38
C HIS A 82 -8.07 3.33 4.42
N HIS A 83 -6.84 2.96 4.04
CA HIS A 83 -5.65 2.86 4.91
C HIS A 83 -4.53 3.81 4.48
N GLY A 84 -4.90 4.90 3.81
CA GLY A 84 -3.92 5.86 3.31
C GLY A 84 -4.55 7.07 2.66
N THR A 85 -3.72 7.84 1.97
CA THR A 85 -4.12 9.04 1.23
C THR A 85 -3.41 9.09 -0.11
N LEU A 86 -4.11 9.56 -1.14
CA LEU A 86 -3.51 9.91 -2.42
C LEU A 86 -3.23 11.41 -2.44
N ASN A 87 -1.97 11.79 -2.67
CA ASN A 87 -1.51 13.16 -2.59
C ASN A 87 -0.87 13.61 -3.91
N LEU A 88 -1.08 14.86 -4.27
CA LEU A 88 -0.41 15.56 -5.36
C LEU A 88 0.16 16.85 -4.79
N ASP A 89 1.45 17.11 -5.05
CA ASP A 89 2.16 18.28 -4.52
C ASP A 89 2.03 18.45 -2.99
N GLY A 90 1.97 17.31 -2.29
CA GLY A 90 1.88 17.25 -0.82
C GLY A 90 0.49 17.51 -0.25
N GLN A 91 -0.56 17.59 -1.07
CA GLN A 91 -1.94 17.77 -0.62
C GLN A 91 -2.82 16.61 -1.10
N PRO A 92 -3.89 16.24 -0.37
CA PRO A 92 -4.84 15.24 -0.83
C PRO A 92 -5.40 15.59 -2.21
N CYS A 93 -5.39 14.63 -3.13
CA CYS A 93 -5.88 14.82 -4.48
C CYS A 93 -7.07 13.90 -4.78
N ALA A 94 -8.16 14.48 -5.30
CA ALA A 94 -9.32 13.75 -5.80
C ALA A 94 -9.27 13.51 -7.32
N SER A 95 -8.31 14.10 -8.01
CA SER A 95 -8.07 13.89 -9.44
C SER A 95 -6.64 14.23 -9.83
N PHE A 96 -6.18 13.65 -10.94
CA PHE A 96 -4.87 13.93 -11.54
C PHE A 96 -4.92 13.65 -13.04
N ASP A 97 -3.95 14.15 -13.81
CA ASP A 97 -3.80 13.85 -15.23
C ASP A 97 -2.70 12.82 -15.50
N TYR A 98 -2.69 12.24 -16.71
CA TYR A 98 -1.71 11.21 -17.06
C TYR A 98 -0.27 11.74 -17.08
N SER A 99 -0.06 13.04 -17.30
CA SER A 99 1.28 13.63 -17.21
C SER A 99 1.81 13.62 -15.77
N GLN A 100 0.95 13.85 -14.79
CA GLN A 100 1.28 13.80 -13.36
C GLN A 100 1.56 12.37 -12.87
N LEU A 101 0.85 11.37 -13.41
CA LEU A 101 1.17 9.97 -13.15
C LEU A 101 2.53 9.58 -13.75
N LEU A 102 2.80 9.99 -15.00
CA LEU A 102 4.08 9.71 -15.66
C LEU A 102 5.26 10.42 -14.99
N SER A 103 5.05 11.61 -14.44
CA SER A 103 6.06 12.35 -13.68
C SER A 103 6.23 11.87 -12.23
N ARG A 104 5.47 10.84 -11.80
CA ARG A 104 5.51 10.28 -10.44
C ARG A 104 5.16 11.31 -9.36
N SER A 105 4.31 12.28 -9.70
CA SER A 105 3.91 13.37 -8.79
C SER A 105 2.72 12.98 -7.91
N VAL A 106 1.96 11.96 -8.31
CA VAL A 106 0.84 11.40 -7.54
C VAL A 106 1.38 10.34 -6.59
N ILE A 107 1.26 10.56 -5.29
CA ILE A 107 1.88 9.75 -4.23
C ILE A 107 0.80 9.15 -3.35
N TYR A 108 0.80 7.82 -3.22
CA TYR A 108 0.07 7.18 -2.14
C TYR A 108 0.92 7.19 -0.87
N ARG A 109 0.30 7.49 0.28
CA ARG A 109 0.89 7.40 1.61
C ARG A 109 0.01 6.54 2.50
N HIS A 110 0.58 5.45 3.01
CA HIS A 110 -0.08 4.60 3.99
C HIS A 110 -0.13 5.29 5.37
N ASP A 111 -1.18 5.04 6.14
CA ASP A 111 -1.40 5.71 7.42
C ASP A 111 -0.64 5.11 8.61
N GLY A 112 -0.03 3.93 8.42
CA GLY A 112 0.67 3.20 9.48
C GLY A 112 -0.24 2.28 10.30
N SER A 113 -1.42 1.95 9.79
CA SER A 113 -2.26 0.89 10.36
C SER A 113 -1.80 -0.49 9.90
N GLU A 114 -1.90 -1.48 10.78
CA GLU A 114 -1.51 -2.88 10.57
C GLU A 114 -2.34 -3.62 9.50
N THR A 115 -2.21 -3.19 8.25
CA THR A 115 -2.95 -3.70 7.11
C THR A 115 -2.00 -4.17 6.02
N ILE A 116 -2.44 -5.18 5.27
CA ILE A 116 -1.65 -5.79 4.19
C ILE A 116 -2.15 -5.38 2.80
N GLN A 117 -3.29 -4.70 2.73
CA GLN A 117 -3.96 -4.33 1.50
C GLN A 117 -4.78 -3.06 1.66
N ASP A 118 -4.81 -2.27 0.60
CA ASP A 118 -5.69 -1.12 0.43
C ASP A 118 -6.08 -1.03 -1.05
N GLN A 119 -7.01 -0.14 -1.38
CA GLN A 119 -7.46 0.03 -2.75
C GLN A 119 -8.07 1.41 -2.96
N LEU A 120 -8.06 1.87 -4.21
CA LEU A 120 -8.84 3.04 -4.61
C LEU A 120 -9.59 2.76 -5.90
N GLU A 121 -10.70 3.45 -6.08
CA GLU A 121 -11.52 3.39 -7.28
C GLU A 121 -11.46 4.72 -8.03
N PHE A 122 -11.36 4.66 -9.36
CA PHE A 122 -11.28 5.84 -10.20
C PHE A 122 -12.01 5.66 -11.53
N GLN A 123 -12.38 6.78 -12.13
CA GLN A 123 -12.90 6.87 -13.49
C GLN A 123 -11.93 7.65 -14.38
N LEU A 124 -11.95 7.33 -15.67
CA LEU A 124 -11.16 7.99 -16.70
C LEU A 124 -12.05 8.96 -17.47
N ASP A 125 -11.54 10.15 -17.77
CA ASP A 125 -12.13 11.04 -18.78
C ASP A 125 -11.06 11.49 -19.78
N ILE A 126 -11.50 11.75 -21.02
CA ILE A 126 -10.66 12.36 -22.05
C ILE A 126 -11.28 13.71 -22.40
N ASN A 127 -10.73 14.76 -21.80
CA ASN A 127 -11.24 16.12 -21.85
C ASN A 127 -11.50 16.56 -23.30
N GLY A 128 -12.79 16.82 -23.60
CA GLY A 128 -13.24 17.31 -24.90
C GLY A 128 -13.36 16.25 -26.00
N LYS A 129 -13.20 14.96 -25.69
CA LYS A 129 -13.29 13.85 -26.67
C LYS A 129 -14.17 12.68 -26.22
N ARG A 130 -15.02 12.88 -25.22
CA ARG A 130 -15.90 11.82 -24.69
C ARG A 130 -16.76 11.13 -25.77
N SER A 131 -17.26 11.88 -26.75
CA SER A 131 -17.99 11.32 -27.89
C SER A 131 -17.17 10.38 -28.77
N ASP A 132 -15.85 10.60 -28.83
CA ASP A 132 -14.94 9.77 -29.60
C ASP A 132 -14.67 8.45 -28.88
N PHE A 133 -14.83 8.42 -27.54
CA PHE A 133 -14.53 7.30 -26.65
C PHE A 133 -15.77 6.87 -25.83
N PRO A 134 -16.78 6.24 -26.44
CA PRO A 134 -18.08 5.99 -25.82
C PRO A 134 -18.07 5.04 -24.61
N TRP A 135 -17.01 4.26 -24.41
CA TRP A 135 -16.86 3.39 -23.23
C TRP A 135 -16.37 4.13 -21.97
N LEU A 136 -16.03 5.42 -22.07
CA LEU A 136 -15.70 6.22 -20.89
C LEU A 136 -16.91 6.39 -19.95
N ASP A 137 -18.12 6.15 -20.46
CA ASP A 137 -19.33 6.20 -19.65
C ASP A 137 -19.37 5.05 -18.64
N SER A 138 -19.43 5.42 -17.36
CA SER A 138 -19.80 4.54 -16.23
C SER A 138 -18.86 3.37 -15.92
N THR A 139 -17.62 3.37 -16.43
CA THR A 139 -16.64 2.35 -16.08
C THR A 139 -15.76 2.82 -14.93
N THR A 140 -15.92 2.18 -13.77
CA THR A 140 -15.04 2.37 -12.61
C THR A 140 -13.93 1.33 -12.62
N TYR A 141 -12.70 1.77 -12.33
CA TYR A 141 -11.50 0.94 -12.26
C TYR A 141 -10.96 0.94 -10.84
N MET A 142 -10.40 -0.19 -10.42
CA MET A 142 -9.86 -0.36 -9.07
C MET A 142 -8.36 -0.58 -9.13
N LEU A 143 -7.59 0.29 -8.49
CA LEU A 143 -6.16 0.10 -8.24
C LEU A 143 -5.98 -0.57 -6.89
N ARG A 144 -5.39 -1.77 -6.88
CA ARG A 144 -4.99 -2.46 -5.65
C ARG A 144 -3.66 -1.93 -5.13
N ILE A 145 -3.52 -1.90 -3.81
CA ILE A 145 -2.31 -1.51 -3.10
C ILE A 145 -1.96 -2.67 -2.17
N ARG A 146 -0.71 -3.14 -2.23
CA ARG A 146 -0.14 -4.13 -1.33
C ARG A 146 0.76 -3.42 -0.34
N ILE A 147 0.50 -3.68 0.93
CA ILE A 147 1.28 -3.13 2.02
C ILE A 147 2.21 -4.23 2.53
N ASN A 148 3.50 -3.92 2.54
CA ASN A 148 4.51 -4.74 3.18
C ASN A 148 4.56 -4.33 4.67
N PRO A 149 4.24 -5.25 5.60
CA PRO A 149 4.33 -4.96 7.03
C PRO A 149 5.74 -4.52 7.42
N VAL A 150 5.83 -3.58 8.36
CA VAL A 150 7.10 -3.10 8.90
C VAL A 150 7.09 -3.32 10.40
N ASN A 151 8.06 -4.09 10.89
CA ASN A 151 8.11 -4.44 12.31
C ASN A 151 8.17 -3.21 13.21
N ASP A 152 7.14 -3.03 14.04
CA ASP A 152 7.02 -2.03 15.07
C ASP A 152 7.65 -2.49 16.39
N PRO A 153 8.04 -1.54 17.27
CA PRO A 153 8.55 -1.88 18.58
C PRO A 153 7.43 -2.37 19.52
N PRO A 154 7.72 -3.29 20.45
CA PRO A 154 6.76 -3.67 21.47
C PRO A 154 6.36 -2.48 22.36
N GLU A 155 5.08 -2.41 22.70
CA GLU A 155 4.53 -1.41 23.60
C GLU A 155 4.25 -1.99 24.99
N LEU A 156 4.66 -1.25 26.03
CA LEU A 156 4.28 -1.49 27.41
C LEU A 156 3.46 -0.31 27.91
N THR A 157 2.15 -0.48 27.99
CA THR A 157 1.21 0.56 28.41
C THR A 157 0.59 0.23 29.77
N GLU A 158 0.02 1.25 30.41
CA GLU A 158 -0.62 1.08 31.72
C GLU A 158 -2.08 0.66 31.59
N ALA A 159 -2.55 -0.16 32.53
CA ALA A 159 -3.96 -0.47 32.64
C ALA A 159 -4.74 0.66 33.34
N LYS A 160 -6.06 0.70 33.14
CA LYS A 160 -6.98 1.76 33.65
C LYS A 160 -7.11 1.85 35.20
N GLY A 161 -6.22 1.22 35.97
CA GLY A 161 -6.22 1.16 37.44
C GLY A 161 -5.02 1.83 38.14
N GLY A 162 -4.03 2.34 37.38
CA GLY A 162 -2.89 3.09 37.91
C GLY A 162 -1.62 2.27 38.22
N HIS A 163 -0.54 2.99 38.56
CA HIS A 163 0.85 2.52 38.50
C HIS A 163 1.35 1.73 39.73
N VAL A 164 0.53 1.56 40.78
CA VAL A 164 1.01 1.11 42.10
C VAL A 164 0.43 -0.24 42.49
N ILE A 165 1.27 -1.27 42.49
CA ILE A 165 0.97 -2.58 43.05
C ILE A 165 1.30 -2.56 44.54
N LYS A 166 0.27 -2.60 45.41
CA LYS A 166 0.47 -2.71 46.86
C LYS A 166 0.75 -4.17 47.25
N ILE A 167 1.87 -4.40 47.93
CA ILE A 167 2.29 -5.72 48.41
C ILE A 167 2.62 -5.59 49.91
N SER A 168 2.07 -6.49 50.73
CA SER A 168 2.41 -6.57 52.16
C SER A 168 3.87 -7.01 52.34
N ALA A 169 4.49 -6.67 53.46
CA ALA A 169 5.85 -7.11 53.76
C ALA A 169 5.97 -8.65 53.66
N LYS A 170 6.99 -9.12 52.92
CA LYS A 170 7.22 -10.55 52.59
C LYS A 170 6.09 -11.23 51.78
N GLY A 171 5.10 -10.47 51.32
CA GLY A 171 4.07 -10.94 50.42
C GLY A 171 4.53 -10.96 48.96
N SER A 172 3.71 -11.55 48.11
CA SER A 172 3.85 -11.53 46.66
C SER A 172 2.52 -11.18 46.01
N ARG A 173 2.57 -10.57 44.83
CA ARG A 173 1.42 -10.39 43.94
C ARG A 173 1.80 -10.79 42.54
N THR A 174 0.87 -11.47 41.86
CA THR A 174 0.97 -11.78 40.44
C THR A 174 0.89 -10.49 39.64
N LEU A 175 1.79 -10.33 38.67
CA LEU A 175 1.74 -9.24 37.71
C LEU A 175 0.77 -9.63 36.60
N THR A 176 -0.36 -8.92 36.50
CA THR A 176 -1.45 -9.21 35.55
C THR A 176 -1.71 -8.03 34.61
N THR A 177 -2.57 -8.27 33.63
CA THR A 177 -3.12 -7.24 32.71
C THR A 177 -3.93 -6.16 33.42
N ASP A 178 -4.17 -6.28 34.72
CA ASP A 178 -4.85 -5.24 35.52
C ASP A 178 -3.92 -4.07 35.85
N TYR A 179 -2.60 -4.22 35.64
CA TYR A 179 -1.59 -3.20 35.92
C TYR A 179 -0.88 -2.71 34.67
N VAL A 180 -0.51 -3.63 33.77
CA VAL A 180 0.24 -3.32 32.56
C VAL A 180 -0.32 -4.09 31.37
N HIS A 181 -0.29 -3.50 30.19
CA HIS A 181 -0.57 -4.15 28.93
C HIS A 181 0.72 -4.20 28.12
N LEU A 182 1.04 -5.38 27.62
CA LEU A 182 2.18 -5.62 26.75
C LEU A 182 1.62 -6.09 25.42
N SER A 183 1.95 -5.40 24.34
CA SER A 183 1.48 -5.70 22.99
C SER A 183 2.60 -5.43 21.99
N ASP A 184 2.58 -6.20 20.92
CA ASP A 184 3.40 -5.99 19.73
C ASP A 184 2.52 -6.43 18.56
N PRO A 185 2.34 -5.59 17.53
CA PRO A 185 1.45 -5.91 16.43
C PRO A 185 2.02 -6.98 15.48
N ASP A 186 3.35 -7.07 15.36
CA ASP A 186 4.05 -7.95 14.42
C ASP A 186 4.50 -9.28 15.02
N ASP A 187 4.91 -9.26 16.29
CA ASP A 187 5.56 -10.37 16.95
C ASP A 187 4.66 -11.11 17.93
N GLY A 188 4.70 -12.44 17.81
CA GLY A 188 4.04 -13.34 18.75
C GLY A 188 4.65 -13.26 20.16
N PRO A 189 3.90 -13.67 21.20
CA PRO A 189 4.23 -13.40 22.61
C PRO A 189 5.51 -14.09 23.14
N ASP A 190 6.09 -15.00 22.37
CA ASP A 190 7.37 -15.65 22.73
C ASP A 190 8.60 -14.83 22.32
N LYS A 191 8.43 -13.87 21.40
CA LYS A 191 9.52 -13.00 20.90
C LYS A 191 9.60 -11.67 21.66
N VAL A 192 8.46 -11.15 22.10
CA VAL A 192 8.39 -9.92 22.91
C VAL A 192 8.96 -10.16 24.30
N ARG A 193 9.96 -9.35 24.70
CA ARG A 193 10.65 -9.43 26.00
C ARG A 193 10.59 -8.10 26.74
N VAL A 194 10.48 -8.19 28.06
CA VAL A 194 10.54 -7.04 28.98
C VAL A 194 11.68 -7.27 29.96
N GLN A 195 12.51 -6.24 30.13
CA GLN A 195 13.63 -6.24 31.06
C GLN A 195 13.39 -5.28 32.22
N VAL A 196 13.68 -5.72 33.45
CA VAL A 196 13.70 -4.89 34.64
C VAL A 196 14.99 -4.07 34.64
N VAL A 197 14.86 -2.77 34.43
CA VAL A 197 16.00 -1.83 34.47
C VAL A 197 16.46 -1.56 35.90
N GLU A 198 15.52 -1.42 36.83
CA GLU A 198 15.80 -1.16 38.24
C GLU A 198 14.71 -1.76 39.15
N GLY A 199 15.11 -2.29 40.31
CA GLY A 199 14.20 -2.73 41.37
C GLY A 199 14.77 -2.41 42.75
N ARG A 200 13.95 -1.78 43.62
CA ARG A 200 14.33 -1.43 45.00
C ARG A 200 13.38 -2.10 46.00
N GLY A 201 13.89 -3.04 46.78
CA GLY A 201 13.11 -3.75 47.80
C GLY A 201 12.04 -4.71 47.25
N VAL A 202 11.94 -4.86 45.93
CA VAL A 202 11.04 -5.79 45.22
C VAL A 202 11.81 -6.47 44.09
N HIS A 203 11.35 -7.64 43.67
CA HIS A 203 11.89 -8.39 42.54
C HIS A 203 10.77 -9.15 41.84
N LEU A 204 10.93 -9.40 40.54
CA LEU A 204 10.03 -10.28 39.79
C LEU A 204 10.42 -11.74 40.01
N ARG A 205 9.43 -12.62 39.96
CA ARG A 205 9.64 -14.07 40.03
C ARG A 205 8.86 -14.76 38.92
N ILE A 206 9.39 -15.87 38.45
CA ILE A 206 8.66 -16.86 37.66
C ILE A 206 8.80 -18.18 38.41
N GLY A 207 7.70 -18.64 39.01
CA GLY A 207 7.71 -19.73 39.98
C GLY A 207 8.62 -19.40 41.17
N ASN A 208 9.68 -20.19 41.35
CA ASN A 208 10.62 -20.03 42.46
C ASN A 208 11.89 -19.23 42.11
N ALA A 209 12.08 -18.87 40.85
CA ALA A 209 13.26 -18.14 40.39
C ALA A 209 13.00 -16.63 40.41
N THR A 210 13.98 -15.86 40.89
CA THR A 210 14.01 -14.41 40.67
C THR A 210 14.44 -14.15 39.23
N VAL A 211 13.75 -13.26 38.54
CA VAL A 211 14.03 -12.93 37.13
C VAL A 211 14.18 -11.42 36.94
N THR A 212 14.98 -11.02 35.97
CA THR A 212 15.13 -9.63 35.51
C THR A 212 14.63 -9.45 34.08
N GLU A 213 14.18 -10.52 33.43
CA GLU A 213 13.59 -10.51 32.10
C GLU A 213 12.45 -11.52 32.05
N PHE A 214 11.40 -11.21 31.31
CA PHE A 214 10.33 -12.15 30.97
C PHE A 214 9.78 -11.89 29.58
N THR A 215 9.17 -12.91 28.97
CA THR A 215 8.46 -12.81 27.68
C THR A 215 6.99 -12.41 27.88
N GLN A 216 6.35 -11.85 26.86
CA GLN A 216 4.91 -11.60 26.89
C GLN A 216 4.11 -12.87 27.17
N ARG A 217 4.55 -14.04 26.69
CA ARG A 217 3.96 -15.35 27.00
C ARG A 217 3.97 -15.63 28.51
N GLN A 218 5.09 -15.40 29.18
CA GLN A 218 5.21 -15.60 30.63
C GLN A 218 4.32 -14.64 31.41
N PHE A 219 4.20 -13.39 30.93
CA PHE A 219 3.27 -12.42 31.51
C PHE A 219 1.81 -12.84 31.36
N ILE A 220 1.38 -13.26 30.16
CA ILE A 220 0.03 -13.77 29.89
C ILE A 220 -0.29 -15.01 30.74
N ASN A 221 0.71 -15.87 30.95
CA ASN A 221 0.60 -17.06 31.80
C ASN A 221 0.64 -16.76 33.31
N ARG A 222 0.53 -15.48 33.70
CA ARG A 222 0.42 -15.00 35.09
C ARG A 222 1.62 -15.39 35.95
N MET A 223 2.78 -14.83 35.58
CA MET A 223 4.02 -14.89 36.34
C MET A 223 3.87 -14.53 37.82
#